data_AF-A0A661PGV4-F1
#
_entry.id   AF-A0A661PGV4-F1
#
_cell.length_a   1.000
_cell.length_b   1.000
_cell.length_c   1.000
_cell.angle_alpha   90.00
_cell.angle_beta   90.00
_cell.angle_gamma   90.00
#
_symmetry.space_group_name_H-M   'P 1'
#
loop_
_entity.id
_entity.type
_entity.pdbx_description
1 polymer ?
#
loop_
_entity_poly.entity_id
_entity_poly.type
_entity_poly.pdbx_seq_one_letter_code
_entity_poly.pdbx_strand_id
1 'polypeptide(L)' 'LHFKPGAIDGEIVTGLRCVEAHEFGSTGVTNRYRELEGRISPALNAGDVKVENASLDDVLIAFVKGGRA' A
#
# COMPACT_ATOMS: atom_id res chain seq x y z
N LEU A 1 -3.77 -0.98 0.82
CA LEU A 1 -3.38 -1.24 -0.59
C LEU A 1 -2.92 -2.67 -0.68
N HIS A 2 -3.58 -3.48 -1.50
CA HIS A 2 -3.11 -4.82 -1.86
C HIS A 2 -2.59 -4.74 -3.30
N PHE A 3 -1.41 -5.28 -3.56
CA PHE A 3 -0.78 -5.17 -4.88
C PHE A 3 0.02 -6.43 -5.19
N LYS A 4 0.02 -6.83 -6.47
CA LYS A 4 0.90 -7.92 -6.92
C LYS A 4 2.36 -7.47 -6.91
N PRO A 5 3.33 -8.41 -6.76
CA PRO A 5 4.74 -8.09 -6.90
C PRO A 5 5.02 -7.44 -8.27
N GLY A 6 5.67 -6.27 -8.26
CA GLY A 6 5.98 -5.51 -9.48
C GLY A 6 4.82 -4.71 -10.08
N ALA A 7 3.62 -4.74 -9.50
CA ALA A 7 2.47 -3.97 -10.01
C ALA A 7 2.55 -2.46 -9.74
N ILE A 8 3.35 -2.06 -8.75
CA ILE A 8 3.62 -0.66 -8.42
C ILE A 8 5.11 -0.42 -8.28
N ASP A 9 5.53 0.79 -8.61
CA ASP A 9 6.93 1.23 -8.54
C ASP A 9 7.51 1.04 -7.12
N GLY A 10 8.76 0.61 -7.04
CA GLY A 10 9.47 0.40 -5.77
C GLY A 10 9.52 1.67 -4.92
N GLU A 11 9.59 2.84 -5.55
CA GLU A 11 9.52 4.13 -4.85
C GLU A 11 8.18 4.31 -4.11
N ILE A 12 7.07 3.89 -4.73
CA ILE A 12 5.75 3.91 -4.10
C ILE A 12 5.71 2.95 -2.92
N VAL A 13 6.26 1.74 -3.09
CA VAL A 13 6.33 0.71 -2.04
C VAL A 13 7.11 1.22 -0.82
N THR A 14 8.24 1.91 -1.02
CA THR A 14 9.01 2.51 0.09
C THR A 14 8.26 3.59 0.84
N GLY A 15 7.27 4.24 0.22
CA GLY A 15 6.39 5.22 0.88
C GLY A 15 5.24 4.58 1.65
N LEU A 16 4.99 3.28 1.51
CA LEU A 16 3.96 2.55 2.24
C LEU A 16 4.43 2.19 3.65
N ARG A 17 3.50 2.17 4.59
CA ARG A 17 3.70 1.69 5.96
C ARG A 17 3.16 0.28 6.11
N CYS A 18 3.73 -0.47 7.05
CA CYS A 18 3.31 -1.85 7.32
C CYS A 18 3.25 -2.70 6.05
N VAL A 19 4.30 -2.62 5.23
CA VAL A 19 4.38 -3.45 4.04
C VAL A 19 4.59 -4.89 4.46
N GLU A 20 3.63 -5.76 4.18
CA GLU A 20 3.73 -7.19 4.39
C GLU A 20 3.72 -7.89 3.04
N ALA A 21 4.80 -8.62 2.75
CA ALA A 21 4.93 -9.40 1.52
C ALA A 21 4.42 -10.83 1.77
N HIS A 22 3.56 -11.29 0.88
CA HIS A 22 3.06 -12.67 0.83
C HIS A 22 3.38 -13.29 -0.53
N GLU A 23 3.27 -14.61 -0.65
CA GLU A 23 3.60 -15.34 -1.89
C GLU A 23 2.80 -14.88 -3.12
N PHE A 24 1.59 -14.34 -2.94
CA PHE A 24 0.69 -13.96 -4.03
C PHE A 24 0.42 -12.45 -4.13
N GLY A 25 1.05 -11.65 -3.28
CA GLY A 25 0.75 -10.22 -3.19
C GLY A 25 1.38 -9.60 -1.96
N SER A 26 1.47 -8.28 -1.99
CA SER A 26 1.91 -7.48 -0.84
C SER A 26 0.80 -6.55 -0.41
N THR A 27 0.76 -6.27 0.88
CA THR A 27 -0.16 -5.32 1.47
C THR A 27 0.62 -4.12 2.00
N GLY A 28 -0.02 -2.97 2.12
CA GLY A 28 0.58 -1.78 2.69
C GLY A 28 -0.44 -0.67 2.92
N VAL A 29 -0.14 0.20 3.87
CA VAL A 29 -1.00 1.30 4.31
C VAL A 29 -0.38 2.63 3.89
N THR A 30 -1.22 3.56 3.42
CA THR A 30 -0.80 4.92 3.08
C THR A 30 -1.85 5.92 3.53
N ASN A 31 -1.41 7.09 3.99
CA ASN A 31 -2.26 8.24 4.24
C ASN A 31 -2.23 9.26 3.07
N ARG A 32 -1.49 8.95 1.99
CA ARG A 32 -1.31 9.81 0.80
C ARG A 32 -1.92 9.20 -0.45
N TYR A 33 -3.04 8.48 -0.31
CA TYR A 33 -3.69 7.80 -1.44
C TYR A 33 -3.98 8.76 -2.60
N ARG A 34 -4.49 9.98 -2.33
CA ARG A 34 -4.79 10.97 -3.37
C ARG A 34 -3.58 11.37 -4.23
N GLU A 35 -2.38 11.39 -3.64
CA GLU A 35 -1.14 11.70 -4.36
C GLU A 35 -0.67 10.51 -5.20
N LEU A 36 -0.97 9.29 -4.74
CA LEU A 36 -0.59 8.04 -5.40
C LEU A 36 -1.58 7.60 -6.47
N GLU A 37 -2.86 7.97 -6.35
CA GLU A 37 -3.96 7.50 -7.19
C GLU A 37 -3.63 7.60 -8.68
N GLY A 38 -3.15 8.75 -9.16
CA GLY A 38 -2.78 8.92 -10.56
C GLY A 38 -1.63 8.02 -11.02
N ARG A 39 -0.68 7.72 -10.12
CA ARG A 39 0.47 6.83 -10.41
C ARG A 39 0.07 5.35 -10.44
N ILE A 40 -0.90 4.94 -9.61
CA ILE A 40 -1.34 3.55 -9.50
C ILE A 40 -2.62 3.24 -10.31
N SER A 41 -3.27 4.26 -10.89
CA SER A 41 -4.48 4.13 -11.70
C SER A 41 -4.39 3.07 -12.81
N PRO A 42 -3.27 2.95 -13.57
CA PRO A 42 -3.15 1.88 -14.57
C PRO A 42 -3.21 0.47 -13.94
N ALA A 43 -2.54 0.27 -12.80
CA ALA A 43 -2.51 -1.00 -12.10
C ALA A 43 -3.83 -1.30 -11.34
N LEU A 44 -4.54 -0.25 -10.90
CA LEU A 44 -5.91 -0.36 -10.38
C LEU A 44 -6.88 -0.86 -11.45
N ASN A 45 -6.82 -0.26 -12.65
CA ASN A 45 -7.69 -0.64 -13.77
C ASN A 45 -7.39 -2.05 -14.31
N ALA A 46 -6.13 -2.49 -14.22
CA ALA A 46 -5.71 -3.85 -14.56
C ALA A 46 -6.12 -4.90 -13.51
N GLY A 47 -6.55 -4.47 -12.30
CA GLY A 47 -6.86 -5.36 -11.19
C GLY A 47 -5.63 -5.93 -10.48
N ASP A 48 -4.44 -5.39 -10.76
CA ASP A 48 -3.18 -5.77 -10.10
C ASP A 48 -2.99 -5.06 -8.76
N VAL A 49 -3.75 -3.99 -8.53
CA VAL A 49 -3.83 -3.26 -7.26
C VAL A 49 -5.28 -3.18 -6.82
N LYS A 50 -5.51 -3.34 -5.53
CA LYS A 50 -6.81 -3.13 -4.87
C LYS A 50 -6.65 -2.14 -3.73
N VAL A 51 -7.54 -1.15 -3.70
CA VAL A 51 -7.67 -0.20 -2.58
C VAL A 51 -8.75 -0.74 -1.65
N GLU A 52 -8.43 -0.81 -0.37
CA GLU A 52 -9.35 -1.22 0.69
C GLU A 52 -9.30 -0.17 1.80
N ASN A 53 -10.42 -0.01 2.50
CA ASN A 53 -10.46 0.86 3.66
C ASN A 53 -9.58 0.27 4.77
N ALA A 54 -8.68 1.08 5.33
CA ALA A 54 -7.93 0.70 6.52
C ALA A 54 -8.86 0.74 7.74
N SER A 55 -8.80 -0.27 8.59
CA SER A 55 -9.43 -0.23 9.90
C SER A 55 -8.68 0.69 10.86
N LEU A 56 -9.31 1.06 11.98
CA LEU A 56 -8.62 1.83 13.03
C LEU A 56 -7.41 1.05 13.57
N ASP A 57 -7.53 -0.26 13.72
CA ASP A 57 -6.44 -1.14 14.13
C ASP A 57 -5.26 -1.08 13.14
N ASP A 58 -5.52 -1.13 11.84
CA ASP A 58 -4.47 -1.01 10.81
C ASP A 58 -3.73 0.33 10.91
N VAL A 59 -4.48 1.41 11.18
CA VAL A 59 -3.91 2.74 11.37
C VAL A 59 -3.06 2.78 12.64
N LEU A 60 -3.57 2.30 13.77
CA LEU A 60 -2.84 2.27 15.04
C LEU A 60 -1.57 1.40 14.94
N ILE A 61 -1.68 0.23 14.30
CA ILE A 61 -0.55 -0.65 14.00
C ILE A 61 0.46 0.08 13.11
N ALA A 62 0.03 0.82 12.08
CA ALA A 62 0.93 1.60 11.22
C ALA A 62 1.63 2.76 11.95
N PHE A 63 1.00 3.33 12.98
CA PHE A 63 1.64 4.32 13.84
C PHE A 63 2.66 3.70 14.80
N VAL A 64 2.35 2.53 15.39
CA VAL A 64 3.22 1.86 16.36
C VAL A 64 4.38 1.13 15.67
N LYS A 65 4.10 0.33 14.62
CA LYS A 65 5.12 -0.39 13.84
C LYS A 65 5.90 0.54 12.91
N GLY A 66 5.26 1.58 12.37
CA GLY A 66 5.90 2.62 11.55
C GLY A 66 6.49 3.78 12.37
N GLY A 67 6.54 3.65 13.69
CA GLY A 67 7.16 4.58 14.62
C GLY A 67 8.68 4.41 14.67
N ARG A 68 9.35 4.56 13.54
CA ARG A 68 10.79 4.92 13.51
C ARG A 68 11.02 5.80 12.28
N ALA A 69 11.56 6.98 12.57
CA ALA A 69 11.94 8.03 11.64
C ALA A 69 12.99 7.53 10.63
#